data_AF-R1HKN7-F1
#
_entry.id   AF-R1HKN7-F1
#
_cell.length_a   1.000
_cell.length_b   1.000
_cell.length_c   1.000
_cell.angle_alpha   90.00
_cell.angle_beta   90.00
_cell.angle_gamma   90.00
#
_symmetry.space_group_name_H-M   'P 1'
#
loop_
_entity.id
_entity.type
_entity.pdbx_description
1 polymer ?
#
loop_
_entity_poly.entity_id
_entity_poly.type
_entity_poly.pdbx_seq_one_letter_code
_entity_poly.pdbx_strand_id
1 'polypeptide(L)' 'MYAHFVFRWPEGASAVHVSHGTIDGPSMPLWGDVKIAGRWSGVVLAGFGRTWVDGHLAKFSR' A
#
# COMPACT_ATOMS: atom_id res chain seq x y z
N MET A 1 9.30 -2.82 15.87
CA MET A 1 8.87 -1.77 14.93
C MET A 1 8.80 -2.41 13.54
N TYR A 2 7.64 -2.42 12.90
CA TYR A 2 7.53 -2.93 11.51
C TYR A 2 8.04 -1.84 10.56
N ALA A 3 9.04 -2.16 9.74
CA ALA A 3 9.68 -1.21 8.83
C ALA A 3 9.10 -1.22 7.41
N HIS A 4 8.12 -2.10 7.14
CA HIS A 4 7.57 -2.28 5.79
C HIS A 4 6.08 -1.94 5.73
N PHE A 5 5.71 -1.20 4.69
CA PHE A 5 4.33 -1.10 4.23
C PHE A 5 4.00 -2.30 3.33
N VAL A 6 2.83 -2.89 3.57
CA VAL A 6 2.29 -4.00 2.78
C VAL A 6 1.06 -3.49 2.06
N PHE A 7 1.08 -3.57 0.74
CA PHE A 7 -0.03 -3.19 -0.13
C PHE A 7 -0.70 -4.45 -0.68
N ARG A 8 -1.99 -4.64 -0.40
CA ARG A 8 -2.79 -5.75 -0.94
C ARG A 8 -3.87 -5.20 -1.85
N TRP A 9 -3.88 -5.67 -3.09
CA TRP A 9 -4.86 -5.31 -4.11
C TRP A 9 -5.47 -6.58 -4.72
N PRO A 10 -6.59 -7.07 -4.18
CA PRO A 10 -7.29 -8.21 -4.75
C PRO A 10 -7.73 -7.93 -6.20
N GLU A 11 -7.71 -8.95 -7.05
CA GLU A 11 -8.20 -8.82 -8.43
C GLU A 11 -9.68 -8.41 -8.45
N GLY A 12 -10.04 -7.45 -9.30
CA GLY A 12 -11.37 -6.86 -9.36
C GLY A 12 -11.68 -5.79 -8.31
N ALA A 13 -10.81 -5.57 -7.31
CA ALA A 13 -10.99 -4.50 -6.33
C ALA A 13 -10.62 -3.13 -6.92
N SER A 14 -11.33 -2.08 -6.49
CA SER A 14 -11.01 -0.67 -6.83
C SER A 14 -10.19 0.04 -5.74
N ALA A 15 -9.76 -0.70 -4.72
CA ALA A 15 -9.05 -0.18 -3.57
C ALA A 15 -7.91 -1.10 -3.15
N VAL A 16 -6.89 -0.51 -2.54
CA VAL A 16 -5.73 -1.16 -1.94
C VAL A 16 -5.85 -1.08 -0.44
N HIS A 17 -5.59 -2.20 0.20
CA HIS A 17 -5.42 -2.28 1.64
C HIS A 17 -3.96 -2.07 1.99
N VAL A 18 -3.68 -1.18 2.92
CA VAL A 18 -2.35 -0.81 3.37
C VAL A 18 -2.20 -1.23 4.84
N SER A 19 -1.13 -1.96 5.13
CA SER A 19 -0.80 -2.44 6.47
C SER A 19 0.68 -2.21 6.79
N HIS A 20 1.05 -2.23 8.07
CA HIS A 20 2.45 -2.34 8.51
C HIS A 20 2.76 -3.78 8.89
N GLY A 21 3.81 -4.38 8.32
CA GLY A 21 4.17 -5.76 8.65
C GLY A 21 4.97 -6.46 7.57
N THR A 22 4.74 -7.75 7.39
CA THR A 22 5.28 -8.55 6.27
C THR A 22 4.14 -9.12 5.43
N ILE A 23 4.44 -9.56 4.21
CA ILE A 23 3.43 -10.09 3.28
C ILE A 23 2.78 -11.36 3.84
N ASP A 24 3.60 -12.29 4.35
CA ASP A 24 3.19 -13.62 4.83
C ASP A 24 3.22 -13.76 6.36
N GLY A 25 3.33 -12.66 7.09
CA GLY A 25 3.44 -12.67 8.55
C GLY A 25 2.52 -11.67 9.24
N PRO A 26 2.80 -11.38 10.52
CA PRO A 26 2.02 -10.42 11.28
C PRO A 26 1.98 -9.08 10.56
N SER A 27 0.78 -8.54 10.42
CA SER A 27 0.57 -7.20 9.87
C SER A 27 -0.53 -6.49 10.65
N MET A 28 -0.33 -5.19 10.84
CA MET A 28 -1.27 -4.29 11.45
C MET A 28 -1.95 -3.48 10.34
N PRO A 29 -3.28 -3.61 10.15
CA PRO A 29 -3.99 -2.83 9.15
C PRO A 29 -3.90 -1.33 9.47
N LEU A 30 -3.74 -0.51 8.44
CA LEU A 30 -3.66 0.95 8.56
C LEU A 30 -4.78 1.63 7.77
N TRP A 31 -4.92 1.31 6.48
CA TRP A 31 -5.94 1.91 5.61
C TRP A 31 -6.61 0.83 4.74
N GLY A 32 -7.95 0.80 4.74
CA GLY A 32 -8.75 -0.18 4.01
C GLY A 32 -9.26 0.27 2.65
N ASP A 33 -9.28 1.57 2.35
CA ASP A 33 -10.04 2.09 1.19
C ASP A 33 -9.22 3.03 0.30
N VAL A 34 -7.91 2.77 0.16
CA VAL A 34 -7.06 3.63 -0.66
C VAL A 34 -7.32 3.34 -2.13
N LYS A 35 -8.00 4.25 -2.83
CA LYS A 35 -8.37 4.07 -4.24
C LYS A 35 -7.12 3.92 -5.10
N ILE A 36 -7.16 2.93 -5.99
CA ILE A 36 -6.16 2.71 -7.03
C ILE A 36 -6.86 2.69 -8.38
N ALA A 37 -6.23 3.31 -9.37
CA ALA A 37 -6.71 3.32 -10.74
C ALA A 37 -5.71 2.57 -11.64
N GLY A 38 -6.24 1.87 -12.65
CA GLY A 38 -5.45 1.14 -13.63
C GLY A 38 -5.81 -0.33 -13.72
N ARG A 39 -5.20 -1.01 -14.69
CA ARG A 39 -5.37 -2.46 -14.88
C ARG A 39 -4.71 -3.22 -13.73
N TRP A 40 -5.41 -4.23 -13.22
CA TRP A 40 -4.87 -5.12 -12.20
C TRP A 40 -3.57 -5.76 -12.68
N SER A 41 -2.47 -5.41 -12.01
CA SER A 41 -1.13 -5.93 -12.27
C SER A 41 -0.18 -5.55 -11.13
N GLY A 42 0.85 -6.37 -10.92
CA GLY A 42 1.90 -6.07 -9.94
C GLY A 42 2.68 -4.79 -10.25
N VAL A 43 2.83 -4.43 -11.54
CA VAL A 43 3.51 -3.20 -11.96
C VAL A 43 2.75 -1.95 -11.51
N VAL A 44 1.42 -1.93 -11.73
CA VAL A 44 0.56 -0.82 -11.30
C VAL A 44 0.55 -0.72 -9.77
N LEU A 45 0.45 -1.85 -9.05
CA LEU A 45 0.50 -1.87 -7.59
C LEU A 45 1.83 -1.32 -7.04
N ALA A 46 2.96 -1.72 -7.63
CA ALA A 46 4.28 -1.25 -7.20
C ALA A 46 4.51 0.24 -7.50
N GLY A 47 3.99 0.76 -8.61
CA GLY A 47 4.01 2.19 -8.92
C GLY A 47 3.15 3.00 -7.94
N PHE A 48 1.93 2.52 -7.67
CA PHE A 48 1.04 3.10 -6.68
C PHE A 48 1.67 3.13 -5.29
N GLY A 49 2.20 2.00 -4.81
CA GLY A 49 2.79 1.87 -3.48
C GLY A 49 3.95 2.84 -3.25
N ARG A 50 4.84 3.01 -4.24
CA ARG A 50 5.94 4.01 -4.17
C ARG A 50 5.41 5.43 -4.01
N THR A 51 4.51 5.85 -4.91
CA THR A 51 3.91 7.19 -4.87
C THR A 51 3.20 7.45 -3.54
N TRP A 52 2.49 6.45 -3.02
CA TRP A 52 1.81 6.54 -1.74
C TRP A 52 2.79 6.72 -0.58
N VAL A 53 3.87 5.92 -0.52
CA VAL A 53 4.89 6.00 0.54
C VAL A 53 5.59 7.35 0.50
N ASP A 54 5.99 7.83 -0.69
CA ASP A 54 6.64 9.13 -0.84
C ASP A 54 5.74 10.26 -0.31
N GLY A 55 4.47 10.28 -0.71
CA GLY A 55 3.51 11.26 -0.22
C GLY A 55 3.18 11.13 1.27
N HIS A 56 3.25 9.92 1.83
CA HIS A 56 3.09 9.68 3.26
C HIS A 56 4.29 10.23 4.05
N LEU A 57 5.51 9.89 3.64
CA LEU A 57 6.75 10.28 4.30
C LEU A 57 7.03 11.78 4.19
N ALA A 58 6.64 12.42 3.08
CA ALA A 58 6.76 13.86 2.88
C ALA A 58 6.09 14.71 3.98
N LYS A 59 5.09 14.15 4.68
CA LYS A 59 4.41 14.83 5.80
C LYS A 59 5.26 14.91 7.08
N PHE A 60 6.29 14.08 7.18
CA PHE A 60 7.15 13.95 8.35
C PHE A 60 8.55 14.54 8.14
N SER A 61 8.97 14.75 6.90
CA SER A 61 10.15 15.55 6.57
C SER A 61 9.85 17.02 6.85
N ARG A 62 10.37 17.51 7.98
CA ARG A 62 10.26 18.88 8.46
C ARG A 62 11.60 19.58 8.33
#